data_AF-A0A063BTS4-F1
#
_entry.id   AF-A0A063BTS4-F1
#
_cell.length_a   1.000
_cell.length_b   1.000
_cell.length_c   1.000
_cell.angle_alpha   90.00
_cell.angle_beta   90.00
_cell.angle_gamma   90.00
#
_symmetry.space_group_name_H-M   'P 1'
#
loop_
_entity.id
_entity.type
_entity.pdbx_description
1 polymer ?
#
loop_
_entity_poly.entity_id
_entity_poly.type
_entity_poly.pdbx_seq_one_letter_code
_entity_poly.pdbx_strand_id
1 'polypeptide(L)'
;MLCTIDHFPRSSLLKAVVVLASLAGLLRTIATISTSRRHESHRHILPNLIRDCAAPANASGTGRIPNIVHQTWKTSDVSTYPIPASRDAWKAQLASLPFQVTLWSDDDIRTLVRDEYAWLLPTYDGYAHDIQRADLARLVIAHARGGIYADLDVYPVDARAIVCLQRLGLQAIFASTSGNQGASNHFFMAEKGSDLLMRALREAERRAAAATWFLVLPYLRVFWSTGPLMVMSVAREYTFGREAAVLGVIDQAYGNSIFHHAAGRSWQGLDGRFLNYVGDHGPLLLVAVLAPPVAATLVVIVYVVASRSRAKAR
;
A
#
# COMPACT_ATOMS: atom_id res chain seq x y z
N MET A 1 -9.92 -77.26 -15.15
CA MET A 1 -10.98 -76.62 -14.34
C MET A 1 -10.29 -75.72 -13.32
N LEU A 2 -10.86 -74.53 -13.09
CA LEU A 2 -10.46 -73.47 -12.14
C LEU A 2 -9.42 -72.45 -12.62
N CYS A 3 -9.96 -71.35 -13.17
CA CYS A 3 -9.29 -70.08 -13.44
C CYS A 3 -9.31 -69.24 -12.15
N THR A 4 -8.15 -68.80 -11.69
CA THR A 4 -7.97 -67.96 -10.49
C THR A 4 -8.25 -66.49 -10.80
N ILE A 5 -9.06 -65.86 -9.94
CA ILE A 5 -9.43 -64.45 -9.98
C ILE A 5 -8.26 -63.62 -9.46
N ASP A 6 -7.63 -62.83 -10.33
CA ASP A 6 -6.55 -61.90 -9.96
C ASP A 6 -7.08 -60.77 -9.06
N HIS A 7 -6.49 -60.68 -7.88
CA HIS A 7 -6.69 -59.64 -6.88
C HIS A 7 -6.14 -58.29 -7.38
N PHE A 8 -7.02 -57.33 -7.65
CA PHE A 8 -6.63 -55.92 -7.75
C PHE A 8 -6.02 -55.48 -6.40
N PRO A 9 -4.80 -54.88 -6.35
CA PRO A 9 -4.16 -54.54 -5.09
C PRO A 9 -4.93 -53.40 -4.41
N ARG A 10 -5.64 -53.74 -3.31
CA ARG A 10 -6.38 -52.81 -2.44
C ARG A 10 -5.55 -51.60 -2.00
N SER A 11 -4.23 -51.70 -2.01
CA SER A 11 -3.28 -50.64 -1.64
C SER A 11 -3.27 -49.43 -2.61
N SER A 12 -3.52 -49.63 -3.90
CA SER A 12 -3.49 -48.55 -4.89
C SER A 12 -4.77 -47.70 -4.87
N LEU A 13 -5.91 -48.34 -4.64
CA LEU A 13 -7.20 -47.67 -4.42
C LEU A 13 -7.20 -46.88 -3.11
N LEU A 14 -6.64 -47.45 -2.04
CA LEU A 14 -6.53 -46.76 -0.76
C LEU A 14 -5.66 -45.50 -0.86
N LYS A 15 -4.52 -45.57 -1.57
CA LYS A 15 -3.66 -44.40 -1.83
C LYS A 15 -4.37 -43.31 -2.64
N ALA A 16 -5.12 -43.67 -3.68
CA ALA A 16 -5.89 -42.71 -4.46
C ALA A 16 -7.01 -42.04 -3.65
N VAL A 17 -7.70 -42.80 -2.80
CA VAL A 17 -8.74 -42.27 -1.90
C VAL A 17 -8.14 -41.31 -0.87
N VAL A 18 -6.97 -41.62 -0.30
CA VAL A 18 -6.28 -40.73 0.65
C VAL A 18 -5.83 -39.43 -0.02
N VAL A 19 -5.30 -39.48 -1.25
CA VAL A 19 -4.92 -38.27 -2.00
C VAL A 19 -6.13 -37.41 -2.34
N LEU A 20 -7.23 -38.01 -2.81
CA LEU A 20 -8.47 -37.28 -3.13
C LEU A 20 -9.12 -36.68 -1.88
N ALA A 21 -9.11 -37.39 -0.75
CA ALA A 21 -9.60 -36.88 0.53
C ALA A 21 -8.75 -35.70 1.04
N SER A 22 -7.43 -35.77 0.84
CA SER A 22 -6.50 -34.68 1.20
C SER A 22 -6.72 -33.43 0.33
N LEU A 23 -6.96 -33.62 -0.97
CA LEU A 23 -7.27 -32.53 -1.90
C LEU A 23 -8.63 -31.89 -1.61
N ALA A 24 -9.64 -32.70 -1.28
CA ALA A 24 -10.95 -32.21 -0.88
C ALA A 24 -10.92 -31.47 0.48
N GLY A 25 -10.07 -31.93 1.41
CA GLY A 25 -9.77 -31.24 2.66
C GLY A 25 -9.17 -29.87 2.41
N LEU A 26 -8.13 -29.79 1.56
CA LEU A 26 -7.48 -28.54 1.18
C LEU A 26 -8.45 -27.57 0.49
N LEU A 27 -9.28 -28.06 -0.44
CA LEU A 27 -10.31 -27.27 -1.12
C LEU A 27 -11.38 -26.77 -0.16
N ARG A 28 -11.78 -27.58 0.83
CA ARG A 28 -12.68 -27.14 1.91
C ARG A 28 -12.03 -26.07 2.78
N THR A 29 -10.77 -26.22 3.18
CA THR A 29 -10.05 -25.20 3.96
C THR A 29 -9.92 -23.90 3.17
N ILE A 30 -9.59 -23.96 1.87
CA ILE A 30 -9.55 -22.78 1.00
C ILE A 30 -10.94 -22.15 0.86
N ALA A 31 -11.99 -22.95 0.70
CA ALA A 31 -13.37 -22.47 0.64
C ALA A 31 -13.80 -21.81 1.96
N THR A 32 -13.47 -22.40 3.12
CA THR A 32 -13.74 -21.85 4.46
C THR A 32 -12.94 -20.58 4.72
N ILE A 33 -11.69 -20.49 4.28
CA ILE A 33 -10.89 -19.25 4.32
C ILE A 33 -11.54 -18.18 3.40
N SER A 34 -12.07 -18.58 2.23
CA SER A 34 -12.75 -17.66 1.30
C SER A 34 -14.10 -17.17 1.83
N THR A 35 -14.85 -18.01 2.55
CA THR A 35 -16.13 -17.63 3.17
C THR A 35 -15.91 -16.86 4.46
N SER A 36 -14.87 -17.16 5.23
CA SER A 36 -14.41 -16.34 6.36
C SER A 36 -14.02 -14.93 5.92
N ARG A 37 -13.29 -14.78 4.80
CA ARG A 37 -13.03 -13.47 4.18
C ARG A 37 -14.29 -12.73 3.74
N ARG A 38 -15.34 -13.47 3.36
CA ARG A 38 -16.62 -12.88 2.92
C ARG A 38 -17.46 -12.36 4.10
N HIS A 39 -17.32 -12.97 5.28
CA HIS A 39 -18.08 -12.58 6.48
C HIS A 39 -17.44 -11.45 7.30
N GLU A 40 -16.16 -11.12 7.06
CA GLU A 40 -15.44 -10.02 7.72
C GLU A 40 -15.59 -8.67 6.97
N SER A 41 -16.38 -8.65 5.90
CA SER A 41 -16.61 -7.50 5.01
C SER A 41 -17.32 -6.29 5.66
N HIS A 42 -17.64 -6.33 6.95
CA HIS A 42 -18.43 -5.29 7.63
C HIS A 42 -17.64 -4.41 8.62
N ARG A 43 -16.30 -4.48 8.71
CA ARG A 43 -15.51 -3.67 9.67
C ARG A 43 -14.30 -2.88 9.14
N HIS A 44 -14.08 -2.80 7.83
CA HIS A 44 -12.81 -2.26 7.30
C HIS A 44 -12.96 -1.28 6.13
N ILE A 45 -14.00 -0.46 6.12
CA ILE A 45 -14.19 0.57 5.10
C ILE A 45 -13.33 1.78 5.47
N LEU A 46 -12.43 2.20 4.56
CA LEU A 46 -11.76 3.50 4.68
C LEU A 46 -12.82 4.59 4.67
N PRO A 47 -12.74 5.56 5.59
CA PRO A 47 -13.89 6.36 6.02
C PRO A 47 -14.49 7.27 4.94
N ASN A 48 -13.81 7.56 3.83
CA ASN A 48 -14.40 8.30 2.69
C ASN A 48 -13.58 8.08 1.42
N LEU A 49 -13.96 7.11 0.59
CA LEU A 49 -13.28 6.81 -0.67
C LEU A 49 -13.75 7.76 -1.78
N ILE A 50 -12.87 8.66 -2.20
CA ILE A 50 -13.11 9.66 -3.25
C ILE A 50 -12.87 9.01 -4.61
N ARG A 51 -13.94 8.79 -5.38
CA ARG A 51 -13.87 8.15 -6.71
C ARG A 51 -13.92 9.15 -7.86
N ASP A 52 -14.42 10.32 -7.58
CA ASP A 52 -14.50 11.47 -8.46
C ASP A 52 -14.54 12.73 -7.59
N CYS A 53 -14.28 13.88 -8.19
CA CYS A 53 -14.42 15.16 -7.52
C CYS A 53 -15.38 16.04 -8.32
N ALA A 54 -16.56 16.25 -7.76
CA ALA A 54 -17.49 17.28 -8.17
C ALA A 54 -17.57 18.31 -7.05
N ALA A 55 -16.59 19.22 -6.97
CA ALA A 55 -16.67 20.30 -5.99
C ALA A 55 -17.92 21.15 -6.28
N PRO A 56 -18.79 21.42 -5.30
CA PRO A 56 -19.96 22.26 -5.53
C PRO A 56 -19.51 23.64 -6.00
N ALA A 57 -20.14 24.15 -7.07
CA ALA A 57 -19.80 25.42 -7.72
C ALA A 57 -19.81 26.63 -6.76
N ASN A 58 -20.47 26.51 -5.61
CA ASN A 58 -20.61 27.53 -4.56
C ASN A 58 -19.73 27.31 -3.33
N ALA A 59 -18.70 26.44 -3.38
CA ALA A 59 -17.68 26.40 -2.34
C ALA A 59 -16.82 27.68 -2.41
N SER A 60 -17.34 28.79 -1.86
CA SER A 60 -16.67 30.08 -1.74
C SER A 60 -15.62 30.13 -0.63
N GLY A 61 -15.34 28.99 0.03
CA GLY A 61 -14.26 28.86 0.98
C GLY A 61 -12.93 28.70 0.27
N THR A 62 -11.96 29.54 0.62
CA THR A 62 -10.54 29.19 0.43
C THR A 62 -10.32 27.80 1.04
N GLY A 63 -9.83 26.84 0.25
CA GLY A 63 -9.61 25.47 0.73
C GLY A 63 -8.79 25.49 2.02
N ARG A 64 -9.14 24.64 2.99
CA ARG A 64 -8.42 24.52 4.28
C ARG A 64 -6.94 24.12 4.09
N ILE A 65 -6.64 23.57 2.91
CA ILE A 65 -5.34 23.08 2.48
C ILE A 65 -4.64 24.18 1.68
N PRO A 66 -3.51 24.73 2.16
CA PRO A 66 -2.71 25.74 1.45
C PRO A 66 -2.29 25.33 0.03
N ASN A 67 -2.10 26.31 -0.85
CA ASN A 67 -1.61 26.10 -2.22
C ASN A 67 -0.07 25.97 -2.25
N ILE A 68 0.45 24.99 -1.52
CA ILE A 68 1.88 24.71 -1.49
C ILE A 68 2.08 23.23 -1.78
N VAL A 69 2.97 22.92 -2.71
CA VAL A 69 3.43 21.56 -2.98
C VAL A 69 4.80 21.41 -2.36
N HIS A 70 4.98 20.34 -1.60
CA HIS A 70 6.20 19.98 -0.92
C HIS A 70 6.75 18.69 -1.53
N GLN A 71 8.04 18.71 -1.83
CA GLN A 71 8.80 17.52 -2.21
C GLN A 71 10.09 17.51 -1.41
N THR A 72 10.66 16.33 -1.20
CA THR A 72 11.88 16.17 -0.41
C THR A 72 12.95 15.47 -1.22
N TRP A 73 14.19 15.88 -1.03
CA TRP A 73 15.35 15.14 -1.51
C TRP A 73 16.53 15.34 -0.58
N LYS A 74 17.57 14.52 -0.74
CA LYS A 74 18.78 14.61 0.09
C LYS A 74 19.39 16.01 0.06
N THR A 75 19.42 16.61 -1.13
CA THR A 75 20.00 17.94 -1.39
C THR A 75 19.03 18.78 -2.22
N SER A 76 19.39 20.05 -2.44
CA SER A 76 18.67 20.93 -3.37
C SER A 76 18.82 20.54 -4.85
N ASP A 77 19.71 19.58 -5.17
CA ASP A 77 19.97 19.10 -6.52
C ASP A 77 19.23 17.80 -6.82
N VAL A 78 18.08 17.94 -7.49
CA VAL A 78 17.22 16.83 -7.90
C VAL A 78 17.79 15.99 -9.06
N SER A 79 18.89 16.41 -9.70
CA SER A 79 19.51 15.63 -10.77
C SER A 79 20.11 14.31 -10.28
N THR A 80 20.39 14.23 -8.97
CA THR A 80 20.86 13.02 -8.29
C THR A 80 19.74 12.03 -7.96
N TYR A 81 18.47 12.38 -8.22
CA TYR A 81 17.34 11.46 -8.10
C TYR A 81 17.49 10.33 -9.14
N PRO A 82 17.20 9.05 -8.80
CA PRO A 82 17.46 7.92 -9.70
C PRO A 82 16.66 7.94 -11.02
N ILE A 83 15.57 8.69 -11.07
CA ILE A 83 14.71 8.86 -12.25
C ILE A 83 14.44 10.36 -12.46
N PRO A 84 13.89 10.79 -13.61
CA PRO A 84 13.61 12.21 -13.84
C PRO A 84 12.67 12.81 -12.79
N ALA A 85 13.15 13.62 -11.86
CA ALA A 85 12.32 14.13 -10.77
C ALA A 85 11.10 14.94 -11.27
N SER A 86 9.94 14.76 -10.64
CA SER A 86 8.66 15.37 -11.04
C SER A 86 8.54 16.87 -10.73
N ARG A 87 9.57 17.48 -10.14
CA ARG A 87 9.54 18.87 -9.64
C ARG A 87 9.16 19.89 -10.70
N ASP A 88 9.78 19.81 -11.88
CA ASP A 88 9.49 20.78 -12.93
C ASP A 88 8.14 20.50 -13.61
N ALA A 89 7.68 19.24 -13.62
CA ALA A 89 6.32 18.90 -14.03
C ALA A 89 5.27 19.55 -13.08
N TRP A 90 5.51 19.53 -11.77
CA TRP A 90 4.66 20.23 -10.79
C TRP A 90 4.63 21.75 -11.01
N LYS A 91 5.79 22.38 -11.24
CA LYS A 91 5.83 23.82 -11.55
C LYS A 91 5.09 24.15 -12.84
N ALA A 92 5.30 23.37 -13.90
CA ALA A 92 4.66 23.60 -15.20
C ALA A 92 3.14 23.43 -15.12
N GLN A 93 2.68 22.34 -14.49
CA GLN A 93 1.27 22.00 -14.36
C GLN A 93 0.47 23.00 -13.53
N LEU A 94 1.12 23.65 -12.56
CA LEU A 94 0.49 24.62 -11.65
C LEU A 94 0.84 26.09 -11.98
N ALA A 95 1.55 26.36 -13.08
CA ALA A 95 2.09 27.69 -13.38
C ALA A 95 1.04 28.82 -13.49
N SER A 96 -0.20 28.47 -13.90
CA SER A 96 -1.32 29.42 -14.01
C SER A 96 -2.15 29.56 -12.73
N LEU A 97 -1.78 28.83 -11.67
CA LEU A 97 -2.47 28.82 -10.38
C LEU A 97 -1.55 29.42 -9.30
N PRO A 98 -2.10 29.96 -8.21
CA PRO A 98 -1.32 30.57 -7.14
C PRO A 98 -0.70 29.52 -6.21
N PHE A 99 0.09 28.60 -6.77
CA PHE A 99 0.79 27.55 -6.05
C PHE A 99 2.28 27.83 -5.93
N GLN A 100 2.84 27.44 -4.79
CA GLN A 100 4.28 27.40 -4.58
C GLN A 100 4.76 25.94 -4.57
N VAL A 101 5.82 25.62 -5.32
CA VAL A 101 6.47 24.29 -5.28
C VAL A 101 7.80 24.41 -4.55
N THR A 102 7.90 23.77 -3.39
CA THR A 102 9.06 23.84 -2.49
C THR A 102 9.74 22.48 -2.41
N LEU A 103 11.06 22.49 -2.61
CA LEU A 103 11.92 21.33 -2.36
C LEU A 103 12.58 21.51 -0.99
N TRP A 104 12.56 20.46 -0.18
CA TRP A 104 13.21 20.41 1.13
C TRP A 104 14.40 19.46 1.07
N SER A 105 15.58 19.95 1.46
CA SER A 105 16.77 19.12 1.67
C SER A 105 16.73 18.43 3.04
N ASP A 106 17.58 17.42 3.26
CA ASP A 106 17.72 16.78 4.56
C ASP A 106 18.10 17.80 5.66
N ASP A 107 18.92 18.80 5.33
CA ASP A 107 19.32 19.88 6.26
C ASP A 107 18.15 20.81 6.60
N ASP A 108 17.30 21.15 5.61
CA ASP A 108 16.09 21.94 5.84
C ASP A 108 15.11 21.20 6.75
N ILE A 109 14.92 19.90 6.49
CA ILE A 109 14.03 19.04 7.27
C ILE A 109 14.52 18.92 8.70
N ARG A 110 15.81 18.63 8.89
CA ARG A 110 16.39 18.49 10.22
C ARG A 110 16.31 19.80 11.00
N THR A 111 16.52 20.94 10.33
CA THR A 111 16.33 22.28 10.90
C THR A 111 14.88 22.51 11.32
N LEU A 112 13.90 22.17 10.47
CA LEU A 112 12.48 22.24 10.80
C LEU A 112 12.13 21.37 12.03
N VAL A 113 12.63 20.14 12.08
CA VAL A 113 12.40 19.23 13.21
C VAL A 113 13.03 19.78 14.49
N ARG A 114 14.28 20.26 14.43
CA ARG A 114 14.97 20.84 15.59
C ARG A 114 14.23 22.05 16.14
N ASP A 115 13.79 22.96 15.27
CA ASP A 115 13.28 24.27 15.68
C ASP A 115 11.79 24.23 16.06
N GLU A 116 10.97 23.41 15.38
CA GLU A 116 9.51 23.35 15.61
C GLU A 116 9.03 22.05 16.28
N TYR A 117 9.82 20.98 16.24
CA TYR A 117 9.47 19.65 16.77
C TYR A 117 10.60 19.07 17.61
N ALA A 118 11.23 19.88 18.47
CA ALA A 118 12.42 19.49 19.24
C ALA A 118 12.26 18.15 20.00
N TRP A 119 11.04 17.83 20.45
CA TRP A 119 10.70 16.55 21.11
C TRP A 119 10.88 15.33 20.19
N LEU A 120 10.71 15.50 18.88
CA LEU A 120 10.81 14.46 17.85
C LEU A 120 12.23 14.31 17.30
N LEU A 121 13.12 15.27 17.55
CA LEU A 121 14.48 15.28 17.01
C LEU A 121 15.29 14.02 17.39
N PRO A 122 15.29 13.53 18.65
CA PRO A 122 16.01 12.30 19.00
C PRO A 122 15.50 11.08 18.22
N THR A 123 14.18 11.00 18.00
CA THR A 123 13.59 9.95 17.16
C THR A 123 14.03 10.08 15.70
N TYR A 124 13.97 11.29 15.15
CA TYR A 124 14.34 11.56 13.76
C TYR A 124 15.81 11.19 13.48
N ASP A 125 16.73 11.68 14.33
CA ASP A 125 18.16 11.37 14.23
C ASP A 125 18.45 9.90 14.53
N GLY A 126 17.65 9.25 15.38
CA GLY A 126 17.82 7.86 15.81
C GLY A 126 17.32 6.78 14.84
N TYR A 127 16.62 7.14 13.75
CA TYR A 127 16.17 6.14 12.78
C TYR A 127 17.34 5.44 12.08
N ALA A 128 17.23 4.13 11.89
CA ALA A 128 18.29 3.33 11.27
C ALA A 128 18.40 3.54 9.75
N HIS A 129 17.32 3.99 9.09
CA HIS A 129 17.24 4.08 7.64
C HIS A 129 16.78 5.46 7.17
N ASP A 130 17.44 5.99 6.12
CA ASP A 130 17.10 7.29 5.50
C ASP A 130 15.62 7.37 5.11
N ILE A 131 15.06 6.27 4.61
CA ILE A 131 13.65 6.21 4.24
C ILE A 131 12.70 6.42 5.43
N GLN A 132 13.07 6.04 6.66
CA GLN A 132 12.24 6.34 7.83
C GLN A 132 12.27 7.84 8.15
N ARG A 133 13.41 8.50 7.94
CA ARG A 133 13.53 9.96 8.04
C ARG A 133 12.71 10.66 6.97
N ALA A 134 12.81 10.25 5.71
CA ALA A 134 12.00 10.78 4.62
C ALA A 134 10.50 10.56 4.88
N ASP A 135 10.16 9.37 5.37
CA ASP A 135 8.82 8.98 5.72
C ASP A 135 8.20 9.85 6.83
N LEU A 136 9.01 10.27 7.81
CA LEU A 136 8.59 11.18 8.86
C LEU A 136 8.59 12.64 8.38
N ALA A 137 9.57 13.02 7.55
CA ALA A 137 9.76 14.36 7.02
C ALA A 137 8.52 14.88 6.29
N ARG A 138 7.95 14.08 5.40
CA ARG A 138 6.70 14.42 4.69
C ARG A 138 5.56 14.81 5.63
N LEU A 139 5.40 14.09 6.74
CA LEU A 139 4.36 14.34 7.73
C LEU A 139 4.66 15.61 8.53
N VAL A 140 5.93 15.80 8.91
CA VAL A 140 6.39 17.01 9.62
C VAL A 140 6.18 18.26 8.76
N ILE A 141 6.61 18.23 7.51
CA ILE A 141 6.47 19.35 6.57
C ILE A 141 4.99 19.70 6.39
N ALA A 142 4.17 18.71 6.04
CA ALA A 142 2.74 18.92 5.80
C ALA A 142 2.00 19.36 7.07
N HIS A 143 2.39 18.89 8.27
CA HIS A 143 1.82 19.40 9.51
C HIS A 143 2.23 20.87 9.74
N ALA A 144 3.51 21.20 9.56
CA ALA A 144 4.07 22.52 9.86
C ALA A 144 3.61 23.60 8.89
N ARG A 145 3.35 23.25 7.62
CA ARG A 145 3.06 24.20 6.54
C ARG A 145 1.68 23.99 5.90
N GLY A 146 1.04 22.85 6.13
CA GLY A 146 -0.14 22.42 5.36
C GLY A 146 0.25 22.04 3.94
N GLY A 147 -0.73 21.99 3.06
CA GLY A 147 -0.54 21.88 1.63
C GLY A 147 -0.51 20.44 1.14
N ILE A 148 0.13 20.24 0.00
CA ILE A 148 0.25 18.98 -0.71
C ILE A 148 1.68 18.47 -0.52
N TYR A 149 1.83 17.21 -0.14
CA TYR A 149 3.09 16.50 -0.25
C TYR A 149 3.02 15.52 -1.43
N ALA A 150 4.08 15.47 -2.23
CA ALA A 150 4.22 14.51 -3.32
C ALA A 150 5.68 14.05 -3.45
N ASP A 151 5.91 12.74 -3.51
CA ASP A 151 7.25 12.20 -3.80
C ASP A 151 7.77 12.69 -5.17
N LEU A 152 9.10 12.66 -5.35
CA LEU A 152 9.74 13.10 -6.61
C LEU A 152 9.47 12.18 -7.80
N ASP A 153 8.81 11.05 -7.59
CA ASP A 153 8.32 10.13 -8.62
C ASP A 153 6.80 10.20 -8.85
N VAL A 154 6.13 11.17 -8.21
CA VAL A 154 4.70 11.47 -8.43
C VAL A 154 4.57 12.68 -9.35
N TYR A 155 4.07 12.47 -10.56
CA TYR A 155 3.90 13.49 -11.60
C TYR A 155 2.44 13.92 -11.66
N PRO A 156 2.14 15.22 -11.68
CA PRO A 156 0.76 15.67 -11.76
C PRO A 156 0.26 15.57 -13.20
N VAL A 157 -1.01 15.20 -13.36
CA VAL A 157 -1.69 15.02 -14.65
C VAL A 157 -2.83 16.03 -14.81
N ASP A 158 -3.62 16.27 -13.76
CA ASP A 158 -4.75 17.20 -13.79
C ASP A 158 -4.75 18.18 -12.61
N ALA A 159 -4.37 19.44 -12.89
CA ALA A 159 -4.40 20.52 -11.91
C ALA A 159 -5.81 20.85 -11.42
N ARG A 160 -6.84 20.68 -12.27
CA ARG A 160 -8.23 20.99 -11.91
C ARG A 160 -8.74 20.01 -10.86
N ALA A 161 -8.41 18.73 -11.01
CA ALA A 161 -8.73 17.72 -10.01
C ALA A 161 -8.01 17.98 -8.67
N ILE A 162 -6.74 18.41 -8.69
CA ILE A 162 -6.01 18.80 -7.47
C ILE A 162 -6.72 19.94 -6.74
N VAL A 163 -7.09 21.00 -7.47
CA VAL A 163 -7.85 22.14 -6.89
C VAL A 163 -9.22 21.71 -6.39
N CYS A 164 -9.89 20.79 -7.09
CA CYS A 164 -11.16 20.24 -6.68
C CYS A 164 -11.05 19.51 -5.33
N LEU A 165 -10.04 18.66 -5.16
CA LEU A 165 -9.79 17.93 -3.91
C LEU A 165 -9.60 18.89 -2.73
N GLN A 166 -8.83 19.96 -2.89
CA GLN A 166 -8.65 20.97 -1.83
C GLN A 166 -9.95 21.65 -1.41
N ARG A 167 -10.96 21.70 -2.29
CA ARG A 167 -12.27 22.33 -2.06
C ARG A 167 -13.32 21.39 -1.47
N LEU A 168 -13.00 20.12 -1.26
CA LEU A 168 -13.92 19.16 -0.62
C LEU A 168 -14.17 19.46 0.87
N GLY A 169 -13.44 20.40 1.47
CA GLY A 169 -13.62 20.79 2.87
C GLY A 169 -13.05 19.79 3.88
N LEU A 170 -12.33 18.78 3.41
CA LEU A 170 -11.66 17.76 4.23
C LEU A 170 -10.40 18.33 4.90
N GLN A 171 -10.06 17.86 6.10
CA GLN A 171 -8.83 18.27 6.81
C GLN A 171 -7.58 17.62 6.21
N ALA A 172 -7.72 16.39 5.72
CA ALA A 172 -6.66 15.68 5.04
C ALA A 172 -7.20 14.71 3.98
N ILE A 173 -6.43 14.50 2.91
CA ILE A 173 -6.76 13.61 1.81
C ILE A 173 -5.49 12.85 1.43
N PHE A 174 -5.54 11.52 1.43
CA PHE A 174 -4.39 10.67 1.12
C PHE A 174 -4.63 9.87 -0.17
N ALA A 175 -3.58 9.61 -0.93
CA ALA A 175 -3.64 8.58 -1.97
C ALA A 175 -3.88 7.20 -1.33
N SER A 176 -4.55 6.30 -2.04
CA SER A 176 -4.74 4.92 -1.56
C SER A 176 -3.46 4.08 -1.69
N THR A 177 -3.35 3.05 -0.86
CA THR A 177 -2.46 1.91 -1.13
C THR A 177 -3.10 0.99 -2.17
N SER A 178 -2.31 0.09 -2.77
CA SER A 178 -2.78 -0.88 -3.77
C SER A 178 -4.06 -1.61 -3.34
N GLY A 179 -5.04 -1.64 -4.25
CA GLY A 179 -6.34 -2.26 -4.01
C GLY A 179 -7.27 -1.47 -3.09
N ASN A 180 -7.04 -0.17 -2.90
CA ASN A 180 -7.87 0.72 -2.06
C ASN A 180 -7.98 0.28 -0.59
N GLN A 181 -6.97 -0.41 -0.07
CA GLN A 181 -7.05 -1.03 1.26
C GLN A 181 -6.61 -0.11 2.42
N GLY A 182 -5.85 0.95 2.12
CA GLY A 182 -5.25 1.85 3.10
C GLY A 182 -4.98 3.23 2.56
N ALA A 183 -4.56 4.14 3.45
CA ALA A 183 -3.98 5.42 3.10
C ALA A 183 -2.47 5.26 2.91
N SER A 184 -1.97 5.71 1.76
CA SER A 184 -0.55 5.79 1.45
C SER A 184 -0.03 7.19 1.75
N ASN A 185 1.28 7.35 1.75
CA ASN A 185 1.96 8.58 2.11
C ASN A 185 3.01 9.01 1.05
N HIS A 186 2.90 8.49 -0.18
CA HIS A 186 3.64 9.02 -1.34
C HIS A 186 3.01 10.31 -1.88
N PHE A 187 1.68 10.45 -1.73
CA PHE A 187 0.92 11.65 -2.07
C PHE A 187 -0.18 11.86 -1.04
N PHE A 188 -0.26 13.05 -0.48
CA PHE A 188 -1.37 13.46 0.37
C PHE A 188 -1.44 14.98 0.47
N MET A 189 -2.55 15.49 0.99
CA MET A 189 -2.73 16.89 1.26
C MET A 189 -3.42 17.09 2.60
N ALA A 190 -3.07 18.14 3.33
CA ALA A 190 -3.60 18.41 4.65
C ALA A 190 -3.64 19.89 5.00
N GLU A 191 -4.52 20.26 5.92
CA GLU A 191 -4.51 21.58 6.53
C GLU A 191 -3.26 21.76 7.42
N LYS A 192 -2.80 23.00 7.54
CA LYS A 192 -1.72 23.35 8.47
C LYS A 192 -2.16 23.05 9.90
N GLY A 193 -1.32 22.37 10.67
CA GLY A 193 -1.62 22.01 12.07
C GLY A 193 -2.63 20.87 12.21
N SER A 194 -2.81 20.03 11.18
CA SER A 194 -3.76 18.92 11.21
C SER A 194 -3.58 17.99 12.42
N ASP A 195 -4.64 17.84 13.22
CA ASP A 195 -4.69 16.91 14.37
C ASP A 195 -4.31 15.47 13.98
N LEU A 196 -4.73 15.04 12.78
CA LEU A 196 -4.41 13.72 12.24
C LEU A 196 -2.90 13.56 12.05
N LEU A 197 -2.24 14.56 11.45
CA LEU A 197 -0.80 14.49 11.23
C LEU A 197 -0.03 14.59 12.55
N MET A 198 -0.47 15.41 13.50
CA MET A 198 0.14 15.45 14.84
C MET A 198 0.07 14.09 15.54
N ARG A 199 -1.08 13.40 15.46
CA ARG A 199 -1.21 12.02 15.97
C ARG A 199 -0.30 11.04 15.24
N ALA A 200 -0.12 11.20 13.93
CA ALA A 200 0.82 10.38 13.17
C ALA A 200 2.27 10.58 13.60
N LEU A 201 2.69 11.83 13.89
CA LEU A 201 4.02 12.13 14.42
C LEU A 201 4.25 11.50 15.81
N ARG A 202 3.25 11.60 16.70
CA ARG A 202 3.28 10.95 18.02
C ARG A 202 3.32 9.43 17.92
N GLU A 203 2.57 8.86 16.98
CA GLU A 203 2.59 7.41 16.75
C GLU A 203 3.94 6.95 16.19
N ALA A 204 4.56 7.73 15.30
CA ALA A 204 5.91 7.44 14.81
C ALA A 204 6.95 7.45 15.96
N GLU A 205 6.92 8.47 16.83
CA GLU A 205 7.72 8.52 18.07
C GLU A 205 7.51 7.28 18.94
N ARG A 206 6.25 6.93 19.22
CA ARG A 206 5.89 5.77 20.03
C ARG A 206 6.38 4.45 19.42
N ARG A 207 6.26 4.28 18.10
CA ARG A 207 6.70 3.07 17.38
C ARG A 207 8.22 2.98 17.29
N ALA A 208 8.92 4.10 17.19
CA ALA A 208 10.38 4.13 17.22
C ALA A 208 10.95 3.67 18.57
N ALA A 209 10.28 4.01 19.67
CA ALA A 209 10.64 3.56 21.02
C ALA A 209 10.23 2.10 21.32
N ALA A 210 9.37 1.49 20.50
CA ALA A 210 8.87 0.14 20.72
C ALA A 210 9.93 -0.92 20.37
N ALA A 211 9.94 -2.01 21.13
CA ALA A 211 10.82 -3.14 20.84
C ALA A 211 10.36 -3.81 19.53
N THR A 212 11.16 -3.72 18.47
CA THR A 212 10.85 -4.26 17.12
C THR A 212 11.49 -5.62 16.84
N TRP A 213 11.90 -6.34 17.88
CA TRP A 213 12.60 -7.63 17.76
C TRP A 213 11.77 -8.70 17.01
N PHE A 214 10.43 -8.60 17.05
CA PHE A 214 9.52 -9.48 16.32
C PHE A 214 9.39 -9.14 14.82
N LEU A 215 9.78 -7.94 14.41
CA LEU A 215 9.82 -7.51 13.00
C LEU A 215 11.22 -7.73 12.45
N VAL A 216 11.48 -8.97 12.02
CA VAL A 216 12.80 -9.41 11.55
C VAL A 216 13.15 -8.77 10.19
N LEU A 217 12.15 -8.47 9.35
CA LEU A 217 12.35 -7.86 8.03
C LEU A 217 12.38 -6.32 8.13
N PRO A 218 13.51 -5.65 7.80
CA PRO A 218 13.61 -4.19 7.76
C PRO A 218 12.48 -3.49 6.99
N TYR A 219 12.06 -4.03 5.85
CA TYR A 219 10.96 -3.52 5.03
C TYR A 219 9.67 -3.39 5.83
N LEU A 220 9.29 -4.45 6.56
CA LEU A 220 8.09 -4.44 7.40
C LEU A 220 8.25 -3.47 8.57
N ARG A 221 9.46 -3.34 9.12
CA ARG A 221 9.76 -2.38 10.18
C ARG A 221 9.60 -0.93 9.70
N VAL A 222 10.07 -0.58 8.51
CA VAL A 222 9.86 0.75 7.90
C VAL A 222 8.38 1.01 7.69
N PHE A 223 7.68 0.08 7.02
CA PHE A 223 6.24 0.22 6.73
C PHE A 223 5.41 0.39 8.00
N TRP A 224 5.75 -0.36 9.05
CA TRP A 224 5.07 -0.32 10.34
C TRP A 224 5.44 0.92 11.17
N SER A 225 6.68 1.41 11.14
CA SER A 225 7.09 2.54 11.98
C SER A 225 6.69 3.91 11.42
N THR A 226 6.99 4.16 10.14
CA THR A 226 6.87 5.48 9.51
C THR A 226 6.13 5.45 8.16
N GLY A 227 5.95 4.26 7.59
CA GLY A 227 5.32 4.06 6.29
C GLY A 227 3.78 3.97 6.31
N PRO A 228 3.19 3.47 5.21
CA PRO A 228 1.73 3.43 5.03
C PRO A 228 0.96 2.68 6.13
N LEU A 229 1.55 1.64 6.75
CA LEU A 229 0.85 0.89 7.81
C LEU A 229 0.69 1.72 9.08
N MET A 230 1.64 2.62 9.37
CA MET A 230 1.49 3.58 10.47
C MET A 230 0.40 4.59 10.16
N VAL A 231 0.47 5.23 8.98
CA VAL A 231 -0.50 6.26 8.57
C VAL A 231 -1.91 5.68 8.54
N MET A 232 -2.09 4.48 7.99
CA MET A 232 -3.36 3.76 7.96
C MET A 232 -3.88 3.42 9.36
N SER A 233 -3.01 3.04 10.29
CA SER A 233 -3.39 2.77 11.69
C SER A 233 -3.96 4.03 12.34
N VAL A 234 -3.25 5.15 12.20
CA VAL A 234 -3.65 6.44 12.79
C VAL A 234 -4.91 6.98 12.12
N ALA A 235 -5.01 6.88 10.79
CA ALA A 235 -6.21 7.27 10.04
C ALA A 235 -7.46 6.52 10.51
N ARG A 236 -7.34 5.20 10.73
CA ARG A 236 -8.44 4.36 11.22
C ARG A 236 -8.86 4.74 12.63
N GLU A 237 -7.89 4.94 13.52
CA GLU A 237 -8.17 5.37 14.90
C GLU A 237 -8.79 6.77 14.93
N TYR A 238 -8.25 7.71 14.16
CA TYR A 238 -8.70 9.10 14.12
C TYR A 238 -10.15 9.24 13.63
N THR A 239 -10.57 8.37 12.71
CA THR A 239 -11.93 8.38 12.17
C THR A 239 -12.91 7.52 12.96
N PHE A 240 -12.41 6.67 13.86
CA PHE A 240 -13.25 5.88 14.74
C PHE A 240 -14.06 6.80 15.67
N GLY A 241 -15.39 6.81 15.52
CA GLY A 241 -16.28 7.63 16.34
C GLY A 241 -16.31 9.13 15.99
N ARG A 242 -15.64 9.55 14.90
CA ARG A 242 -15.82 10.89 14.30
C ARG A 242 -16.72 10.80 13.07
N GLU A 243 -17.36 11.91 12.70
CA GLU A 243 -18.03 11.98 11.40
C GLU A 243 -17.02 11.68 10.27
N ALA A 244 -17.44 10.87 9.29
CA ALA A 244 -16.64 10.45 8.14
C ALA A 244 -16.09 11.62 7.29
N ALA A 245 -16.55 12.85 7.54
CA ALA A 245 -16.27 14.05 6.75
C ALA A 245 -14.91 14.72 7.02
N VAL A 246 -14.01 14.10 7.79
CA VAL A 246 -12.73 14.76 8.17
C VAL A 246 -11.54 14.30 7.30
N LEU A 247 -11.56 13.05 6.83
CA LEU A 247 -10.46 12.40 6.12
C LEU A 247 -10.95 11.76 4.83
N GLY A 248 -10.31 12.09 3.70
CA GLY A 248 -10.53 11.44 2.40
C GLY A 248 -9.42 10.47 2.03
N VAL A 249 -9.76 9.41 1.29
CA VAL A 249 -8.78 8.59 0.58
C VAL A 249 -9.14 8.56 -0.90
N ILE A 250 -8.20 8.90 -1.75
CA ILE A 250 -8.38 8.91 -3.21
C ILE A 250 -8.38 7.47 -3.70
N ASP A 251 -9.46 7.06 -4.36
CA ASP A 251 -9.53 5.78 -5.07
C ASP A 251 -8.37 5.65 -6.06
N GLN A 252 -7.80 4.45 -6.17
CA GLN A 252 -6.62 4.22 -6.99
C GLN A 252 -6.85 4.53 -8.47
N ALA A 253 -8.02 4.20 -9.03
CA ALA A 253 -8.33 4.49 -10.42
C ALA A 253 -8.50 6.00 -10.64
N TYR A 254 -9.11 6.69 -9.67
CA TYR A 254 -9.21 8.14 -9.71
C TYR A 254 -7.84 8.81 -9.52
N GLY A 255 -7.03 8.36 -8.56
CA GLY A 255 -5.68 8.86 -8.33
C GLY A 255 -4.81 8.79 -9.59
N ASN A 256 -4.91 7.69 -10.34
CA ASN A 256 -4.21 7.51 -11.62
C ASN A 256 -4.63 8.52 -12.71
N SER A 257 -5.80 9.15 -12.62
CA SER A 257 -6.20 10.24 -13.53
C SER A 257 -5.72 11.62 -13.07
N ILE A 258 -5.37 11.77 -11.79
CA ILE A 258 -4.91 13.03 -11.18
C ILE A 258 -3.38 13.13 -11.21
N PHE A 259 -2.69 12.03 -10.96
CA PHE A 259 -1.24 11.93 -10.92
C PHE A 259 -0.76 10.55 -11.38
N HIS A 260 0.45 10.52 -11.93
CA HIS A 260 1.15 9.29 -12.30
C HIS A 260 2.26 9.02 -11.29
N HIS A 261 2.32 7.79 -10.76
CA HIS A 261 3.40 7.35 -9.86
C HIS A 261 4.39 6.47 -10.62
N ALA A 262 5.55 7.02 -10.97
CA ALA A 262 6.54 6.32 -11.80
C ALA A 262 7.31 5.23 -11.04
N ALA A 263 7.47 5.37 -9.72
CA ALA A 263 8.16 4.39 -8.89
C ALA A 263 7.40 4.09 -7.59
N GLY A 264 6.66 2.99 -7.56
CA GLY A 264 5.89 2.56 -6.37
C GLY A 264 6.73 2.01 -5.21
N ARG A 265 8.04 2.29 -5.12
CA ARG A 265 8.99 1.51 -4.29
C ARG A 265 10.12 2.34 -3.71
N SER A 266 9.87 2.98 -2.58
CA SER A 266 10.87 3.82 -1.89
C SER A 266 11.91 3.01 -1.07
N TRP A 267 11.64 1.73 -0.75
CA TRP A 267 12.60 0.83 -0.07
C TRP A 267 13.34 -0.08 -1.07
N GLN A 268 14.67 -0.04 -1.00
CA GLN A 268 15.56 -0.75 -1.94
C GLN A 268 16.40 -1.88 -1.30
N GLY A 269 16.14 -2.22 -0.03
CA GLY A 269 16.80 -3.35 0.65
C GLY A 269 16.48 -4.70 0.01
N LEU A 270 17.31 -5.72 0.28
CA LEU A 270 17.17 -7.06 -0.30
C LEU A 270 15.82 -7.71 -0.02
N ASP A 271 15.34 -7.57 1.21
CA ASP A 271 14.05 -8.07 1.68
C ASP A 271 12.88 -7.40 0.94
N GLY A 272 12.92 -6.08 0.77
CA GLY A 272 11.89 -5.39 0.03
C GLY A 272 11.95 -5.72 -1.46
N ARG A 273 13.13 -5.85 -2.08
CA ARG A 273 13.25 -6.34 -3.46
C ARG A 273 12.65 -7.74 -3.63
N PHE A 274 12.89 -8.64 -2.67
CA PHE A 274 12.28 -9.98 -2.66
C PHE A 274 10.75 -9.92 -2.50
N LEU A 275 10.24 -9.19 -1.50
CA LEU A 275 8.80 -9.05 -1.28
C LEU A 275 8.08 -8.38 -2.46
N ASN A 276 8.73 -7.38 -3.06
CA ASN A 276 8.28 -6.72 -4.28
C ASN A 276 8.22 -7.70 -5.46
N TYR A 277 9.25 -8.52 -5.66
CA TYR A 277 9.26 -9.57 -6.67
C TYR A 277 8.13 -10.59 -6.47
N VAL A 278 7.94 -11.06 -5.23
CA VAL A 278 6.84 -11.96 -4.87
C VAL A 278 5.49 -11.29 -5.08
N GLY A 279 5.35 -9.99 -4.81
CA GLY A 279 4.13 -9.23 -5.09
C GLY A 279 3.80 -9.18 -6.59
N ASP A 280 4.80 -8.87 -7.42
CA ASP A 280 4.61 -8.74 -8.89
C ASP A 280 4.34 -10.08 -9.56
N HIS A 281 5.00 -11.14 -9.08
CA HIS A 281 4.98 -12.46 -9.72
C HIS A 281 4.12 -13.44 -8.94
N GLY A 282 3.47 -13.05 -7.85
CA GLY A 282 2.71 -13.92 -6.95
C GLY A 282 1.72 -14.82 -7.67
N PRO A 283 0.85 -14.30 -8.57
CA PRO A 283 -0.05 -15.12 -9.37
C PRO A 283 0.69 -16.13 -10.27
N LEU A 284 1.80 -15.71 -10.88
CA LEU A 284 2.62 -16.55 -11.74
C LEU A 284 3.35 -17.65 -10.96
N LEU A 285 3.88 -17.31 -9.78
CA LEU A 285 4.52 -18.24 -8.85
C LEU A 285 3.51 -19.24 -8.30
N LEU A 286 2.30 -18.79 -7.98
CA LEU A 286 1.22 -19.66 -7.53
C LEU A 286 0.83 -20.66 -8.63
N VAL A 287 0.72 -20.20 -9.88
CA VAL A 287 0.51 -21.07 -11.05
C VAL A 287 1.68 -22.02 -11.24
N ALA A 288 2.92 -21.55 -11.16
CA ALA A 288 4.11 -22.39 -11.31
C ALA A 288 4.22 -23.47 -10.22
N VAL A 289 3.75 -23.21 -9.00
CA VAL A 289 3.74 -24.17 -7.89
C VAL A 289 2.56 -25.13 -7.98
N LEU A 290 1.38 -24.67 -8.39
CA LEU A 290 0.15 -25.48 -8.42
C LEU A 290 -0.05 -26.25 -9.73
N ALA A 291 0.46 -25.78 -10.87
CA ALA A 291 0.28 -26.44 -12.16
C ALA A 291 0.95 -27.82 -12.25
N PRO A 292 2.18 -28.05 -11.76
CA PRO A 292 2.82 -29.37 -11.81
C PRO A 292 2.04 -30.48 -11.06
N PRO A 293 1.60 -30.31 -9.80
CA PRO A 293 0.84 -31.35 -9.11
C PRO A 293 -0.56 -31.57 -9.73
N VAL A 294 -1.20 -30.53 -10.27
CA VAL A 294 -2.47 -30.66 -11.00
C VAL A 294 -2.27 -31.46 -12.29
N ALA A 295 -1.25 -31.15 -13.08
CA ALA A 295 -0.91 -31.89 -14.30
C ALA A 295 -0.58 -33.35 -14.01
N ALA A 296 0.23 -33.62 -12.98
CA ALA A 296 0.54 -34.98 -12.54
C ALA A 296 -0.72 -35.75 -12.14
N THR A 297 -1.64 -35.10 -11.42
CA THR A 297 -2.93 -35.70 -11.02
C THR A 297 -3.78 -36.05 -12.24
N LEU A 298 -3.87 -35.15 -13.24
CA LEU A 298 -4.60 -35.40 -14.48
C LEU A 298 -3.99 -36.56 -15.29
N VAL A 299 -2.66 -36.64 -15.38
CA VAL A 299 -1.97 -37.76 -16.04
C VAL A 299 -2.31 -39.09 -15.37
N VAL A 300 -2.31 -39.14 -14.03
CA VAL A 300 -2.69 -40.33 -13.27
C VAL A 300 -4.15 -40.71 -13.52
N ILE A 301 -5.07 -39.74 -13.53
CA ILE A 301 -6.49 -39.99 -13.82
C ILE A 301 -6.67 -40.55 -15.23
N VAL A 302 -6.04 -39.94 -16.25
CA VAL A 302 -6.10 -40.40 -17.64
C VAL A 302 -5.55 -41.83 -17.76
N TYR A 303 -4.42 -42.10 -17.13
CA TYR A 303 -3.82 -43.44 -17.11
C TYR A 303 -4.73 -44.49 -16.45
N VAL A 304 -5.37 -44.17 -15.33
CA VAL A 304 -6.30 -45.08 -14.64
C VAL A 304 -7.57 -45.32 -15.47
N VAL A 305 -8.12 -44.29 -16.10
CA VAL A 305 -9.30 -44.43 -16.97
C VAL A 305 -8.98 -45.28 -18.20
N ALA A 306 -7.84 -45.01 -18.86
CA ALA A 306 -7.39 -45.75 -20.03
C ALA A 306 -7.03 -47.21 -19.74
N SER A 307 -6.46 -47.51 -18.56
CA SER A 307 -6.17 -48.90 -18.16
C SER A 307 -7.45 -49.68 -17.82
N ARG A 308 -8.45 -49.03 -17.21
CA ARG A 308 -9.77 -49.65 -16.93
C ARG A 308 -10.59 -49.91 -18.20
N SER A 309 -10.53 -49.03 -19.20
CA SER A 309 -11.23 -49.27 -20.47
C SER A 309 -10.62 -50.43 -21.26
N ARG A 310 -9.29 -50.58 -21.26
CA ARG A 310 -8.60 -51.72 -21.86
C ARG A 310 -8.89 -53.04 -21.13
N ALA A 311 -9.05 -53.01 -19.80
CA ALA A 311 -9.40 -54.18 -19.01
C ALA A 311 -10.86 -54.65 -19.20
N LYS A 312 -11.77 -53.78 -19.68
CA LYS A 312 -13.16 -54.15 -20.02
C LYS A 312 -13.32 -54.63 -21.48
N ALA A 313 -12.33 -54.40 -22.33
CA ALA A 313 -12.34 -54.80 -23.74
C ALA A 313 -11.66 -56.16 -24.00
N ARG A 314 -11.16 -56.81 -22.96
CA ARG A 314 -10.67 -58.19 -22.94
C ARG A 314 -11.62 -59.04 -22.11
#